data_AF-A0A7C3C845-F1
#
_entry.id   AF-A0A7C3C845-F1
#
_cell.length_a   1.000
_cell.length_b   1.000
_cell.length_c   1.000
_cell.angle_alpha   90.00
_cell.angle_beta   90.00
_cell.angle_gamma   90.00
#
_symmetry.space_group_name_H-M   'P 1'
#
loop_
_entity.id
_entity.type
_entity.pdbx_description
1 polymer ?
#
loop_
_entity_poly.entity_id
_entity_poly.type
_entity_poly.pdbx_seq_one_letter_code
_entity_poly.pdbx_strand_id
1 'polypeptide(L)'
;TPEIFDFLEKYIEEEEVECIVVGEPMHKDGNPAQIAHLIVGFIRKLEKLFPNIKIDRQDERFTSIEAREIILRSGLKKKQRRNKALVDEISAVLILQDYLGHR
;
A
#
# COMPACT_ATOMS: atom_id res chain seq x y z
N THR A 1 1.37 12.93 0.57
CA THR A 1 2.24 13.91 1.25
C THR A 1 3.21 14.46 0.21
N PRO A 2 3.54 15.76 0.22
CA PRO A 2 4.43 16.34 -0.78
C PRO A 2 5.82 15.70 -0.81
N GLU A 3 6.28 15.14 0.32
CA GLU A 3 7.62 14.58 0.53
C GLU A 3 7.80 13.13 0.05
N ILE A 4 6.75 12.47 -0.46
CA ILE A 4 6.83 11.03 -0.79
C ILE A 4 7.84 10.72 -1.91
N PHE A 5 7.98 11.62 -2.89
CA PHE A 5 8.87 11.39 -4.02
C PHE A 5 10.34 11.56 -3.62
N ASP A 6 10.64 12.58 -2.81
CA ASP A 6 11.99 12.82 -2.28
C ASP A 6 12.43 11.64 -1.39
N PHE A 7 11.50 11.09 -0.58
CA PHE A 7 11.75 9.89 0.20
C PHE A 7 12.07 8.68 -0.70
N LEU A 8 11.25 8.43 -1.72
CA LEU A 8 11.44 7.29 -2.62
C LEU A 8 12.74 7.39 -3.40
N GLU A 9 13.08 8.58 -3.90
CA GLU A 9 14.35 8.83 -4.60
C GLU A 9 15.53 8.47 -3.72
N LYS A 10 15.58 9.01 -2.50
CA LYS A 10 16.63 8.68 -1.54
C LYS A 10 16.67 7.19 -1.19
N TYR A 11 15.51 6.57 -0.96
CA TYR A 11 15.45 5.15 -0.56
C TYR A 11 15.94 4.23 -1.68
N ILE A 12 15.58 4.51 -2.93
CA ILE A 12 16.01 3.75 -4.11
C ILE A 12 17.50 3.94 -4.40
N GLU A 13 18.09 5.09 -4.04
CA GLU A 13 19.54 5.28 -4.11
C GLU A 13 20.30 4.50 -3.04
N GLU A 14 19.69 4.32 -1.86
CA GLU A 14 20.28 3.63 -0.72
C GLU A 14 20.11 2.09 -0.80
N GLU A 15 19.03 1.61 -1.41
CA GLU A 15 18.65 0.19 -1.44
C GLU A 15 18.39 -0.31 -2.87
N GLU A 16 18.69 -1.58 -3.14
CA GLU A 16 18.38 -2.20 -4.44
C GLU A 16 16.89 -2.54 -4.54
N VAL A 17 16.13 -1.69 -5.23
CA VAL A 17 14.68 -1.85 -5.41
C VAL A 17 14.36 -2.37 -6.81
N GLU A 18 13.94 -3.64 -6.90
CA GLU A 18 13.50 -4.25 -8.16
C GLU A 18 12.06 -3.84 -8.54
N CYS A 19 11.18 -3.72 -7.54
CA CYS A 19 9.75 -3.51 -7.77
C CYS A 19 9.10 -2.65 -6.68
N ILE A 20 8.20 -1.76 -7.09
CA ILE A 20 7.29 -1.02 -6.22
C ILE A 20 5.89 -1.61 -6.40
N VAL A 21 5.29 -2.07 -5.31
CA VAL A 21 3.92 -2.60 -5.29
C VAL A 21 2.98 -1.52 -4.74
N VAL A 22 1.92 -1.21 -5.49
CA VAL A 22 0.92 -0.21 -5.12
C VAL A 22 -0.44 -0.90 -4.96
N GLY A 23 -1.11 -0.65 -3.84
CA GLY A 23 -2.49 -1.12 -3.61
C GLY A 23 -3.45 -0.63 -4.70
N GLU A 24 -4.28 -1.53 -5.20
CA GLU A 24 -5.41 -1.23 -6.08
C GLU A 24 -6.70 -1.27 -5.25
N PRO A 25 -7.25 -0.09 -4.87
CA PRO A 25 -8.43 -0.02 -4.04
C PRO A 25 -9.64 -0.38 -4.89
N MET A 26 -10.21 -1.53 -4.59
CA MET A 26 -11.43 -2.03 -5.22
C MET A 26 -12.53 -2.16 -4.17
N HIS A 27 -13.76 -1.92 -4.59
CA HIS A 27 -14.94 -2.27 -3.82
C HIS A 27 -15.10 -3.79 -3.74
N LYS A 28 -15.92 -4.28 -2.79
CA LYS A 28 -16.12 -5.72 -2.56
C LYS A 28 -16.66 -6.47 -3.79
N ASP A 29 -17.38 -5.76 -4.65
CA ASP A 29 -17.94 -6.24 -5.92
C ASP A 29 -16.91 -6.25 -7.06
N GLY A 30 -15.67 -5.81 -6.82
CA GLY A 30 -14.60 -5.73 -7.82
C GLY A 30 -14.62 -4.45 -8.66
N ASN A 31 -15.49 -3.48 -8.36
CA ASN A 31 -15.46 -2.18 -9.04
C ASN A 31 -14.35 -1.29 -8.45
N PRO A 32 -13.62 -0.49 -9.25
CA PRO A 32 -12.62 0.45 -8.74
C PRO A 32 -13.22 1.44 -7.74
N ALA A 33 -12.51 1.69 -6.64
CA ALA A 33 -12.91 2.70 -5.67
C ALA A 33 -12.85 4.10 -6.30
N GLN A 34 -13.63 5.05 -5.76
CA GLN A 34 -13.60 6.44 -6.20
C GLN A 34 -12.18 7.04 -6.18
N ILE A 35 -11.29 6.57 -5.30
CA ILE A 35 -9.91 7.05 -5.18
C ILE A 35 -8.95 6.45 -6.21
N ALA A 36 -9.36 5.44 -6.97
CA ALA A 36 -8.50 4.72 -7.91
C ALA A 36 -7.90 5.66 -8.98
N HIS A 37 -8.62 6.70 -9.40
CA HIS A 37 -8.11 7.69 -10.36
C HIS A 37 -6.90 8.47 -9.82
N LEU A 38 -6.83 8.74 -8.51
CA LEU A 38 -5.68 9.42 -7.90
C LEU A 38 -4.45 8.51 -7.91
N ILE A 39 -4.66 7.20 -7.74
CA ILE A 39 -3.57 6.21 -7.79
C ILE A 39 -3.03 6.08 -9.21
N VAL A 40 -3.87 6.14 -10.23
CA VAL A 40 -3.41 6.16 -11.63
C VAL A 40 -2.46 7.34 -11.88
N GLY A 41 -2.80 8.53 -11.39
CA GLY A 41 -1.92 9.71 -11.52
C GLY A 41 -0.60 9.54 -10.75
N PHE A 42 -0.66 8.93 -9.57
CA PHE A 42 0.52 8.63 -8.76
C PHE A 42 1.45 7.61 -9.44
N ILE A 43 0.92 6.50 -9.94
CA ILE A 43 1.67 5.46 -10.66
C ILE A 43 2.35 6.05 -11.89
N ARG A 44 1.63 6.83 -12.71
CA ARG A 44 2.24 7.50 -13.87
C ARG A 44 3.41 8.40 -13.51
N LYS A 45 3.35 9.06 -12.34
CA LYS A 45 4.46 9.88 -11.86
C LYS A 45 5.63 9.01 -11.39
N LEU A 46 5.37 7.88 -10.74
CA LEU A 46 6.41 6.91 -10.37
C LEU A 46 7.09 6.32 -11.62
N GLU A 47 6.33 5.88 -12.62
CA GLU A 47 6.87 5.33 -13.88
C GLU A 47 7.76 6.36 -14.61
N LYS A 48 7.41 7.64 -14.53
CA LYS A 48 8.20 8.72 -15.12
C LYS A 48 9.49 9.00 -14.34
N LEU A 49 9.46 8.93 -13.02
CA LEU A 49 10.62 9.19 -12.17
C LEU A 49 11.57 8.00 -12.11
N PHE A 50 11.03 6.78 -12.14
CA PHE A 50 11.77 5.53 -11.97
C PHE A 50 11.48 4.56 -13.13
N PRO A 51 11.87 4.90 -14.38
CA PRO A 51 11.50 4.12 -15.57
C PRO A 51 12.08 2.70 -15.61
N ASN A 52 13.11 2.44 -14.80
CA ASN A 52 13.76 1.13 -14.73
C ASN A 52 13.20 0.24 -13.61
N ILE A 53 12.34 0.77 -12.74
CA ILE A 53 11.76 0.03 -11.62
C ILE A 53 10.38 -0.46 -12.02
N LYS A 54 10.12 -1.76 -11.83
CA LYS A 54 8.82 -2.34 -12.11
C LYS A 54 7.79 -1.80 -11.13
N ILE A 55 6.66 -1.30 -11.62
CA ILE A 55 5.55 -0.86 -10.76
C ILE A 55 4.38 -1.82 -10.98
N ASP A 56 4.06 -2.58 -9.94
CA ASP A 56 2.93 -3.51 -9.96
C ASP A 56 1.80 -3.03 -9.08
N ARG A 57 0.59 -3.51 -9.40
CA ARG A 57 -0.64 -3.20 -8.67
C ARG A 57 -1.19 -4.47 -8.06
N GLN A 58 -1.54 -4.39 -6.78
CA GLN A 58 -2.05 -5.53 -6.04
C GLN A 58 -3.41 -5.19 -5.44
N ASP A 59 -4.37 -6.09 -5.63
CA ASP A 59 -5.72 -5.95 -5.11
C ASP A 59 -5.72 -5.76 -3.58
N GLU A 60 -6.34 -4.67 -3.12
CA GLU A 60 -6.41 -4.29 -1.71
C GLU A 60 -7.76 -4.66 -1.06
N ARG A 61 -8.59 -5.48 -1.72
CA ARG A 61 -9.88 -5.88 -1.12
C ARG A 61 -9.67 -6.57 0.22
N PHE A 62 -10.49 -6.18 1.20
CA PHE A 62 -10.52 -6.75 2.55
C PHE A 62 -9.28 -6.52 3.43
N THR A 63 -8.15 -6.03 2.90
CA THR A 63 -6.90 -5.82 3.66
C THR A 63 -7.12 -4.94 4.90
N SER A 64 -7.88 -3.85 4.79
CA SER A 64 -8.17 -2.97 5.92
C SER A 64 -9.16 -3.56 6.92
N ILE A 65 -9.94 -4.59 6.55
CA ILE A 65 -10.75 -5.37 7.52
C ILE A 65 -9.82 -6.32 8.28
N GLU A 66 -8.98 -7.05 7.56
CA GLU A 66 -8.01 -8.00 8.13
C GLU A 66 -7.00 -7.30 9.04
N ALA A 67 -6.48 -6.14 8.63
CA ALA A 67 -5.59 -5.30 9.43
C ALA A 67 -6.25 -4.93 10.78
N ARG A 68 -7.54 -4.57 10.77
CA ARG A 68 -8.29 -4.28 12.00
C ARG A 68 -8.45 -5.52 12.87
N GLU A 69 -8.64 -6.70 12.27
CA GLU A 69 -8.68 -7.96 13.04
C GLU A 69 -7.33 -8.29 13.67
N ILE A 70 -6.22 -8.12 12.94
CA ILE A 70 -4.85 -8.32 13.46
C ILE A 70 -4.61 -7.38 14.65
N ILE A 71 -4.95 -6.10 14.51
CA ILE A 71 -4.85 -5.09 15.58
C ILE A 71 -5.76 -5.43 16.77
N LEU A 72 -6.93 -6.04 16.53
CA LEU A 72 -7.83 -6.46 17.59
C LEU A 72 -7.22 -7.61 18.40
N ARG A 73 -6.61 -8.59 17.71
CA ARG A 73 -5.98 -9.78 18.29
C ARG A 73 -4.66 -9.47 19.01
N SER A 74 -3.97 -8.38 18.66
CA SER A 74 -2.68 -7.99 19.28
C SER A 74 -2.75 -7.48 20.72
N GLY A 75 -3.94 -7.41 21.32
CA GLY A 75 -4.10 -7.01 22.74
C GLY A 75 -3.96 -5.50 23.01
N LEU A 76 -3.82 -4.67 21.97
CA LEU A 76 -3.72 -3.21 22.10
C LEU A 76 -4.95 -2.57 22.77
N LYS A 77 -4.78 -1.43 23.46
CA LYS A 77 -5.90 -0.72 24.10
C LYS A 77 -6.84 -0.10 23.05
N LYS A 78 -8.12 0.05 23.38
CA LYS A 78 -9.18 0.57 22.48
C LYS A 78 -8.82 1.86 21.73
N LYS A 79 -8.08 2.78 22.37
CA LYS A 79 -7.61 4.04 21.74
C LYS A 79 -6.57 3.79 20.64
N GLN A 80 -5.63 2.88 20.89
CA GLN A 80 -4.57 2.52 19.95
C GLN A 80 -5.14 1.76 18.74
N ARG A 81 -6.17 0.92 18.95
CA ARG A 81 -6.86 0.20 17.87
C ARG A 81 -7.56 1.09 16.83
N ARG A 82 -7.86 2.35 17.19
CA ARG A 82 -8.49 3.31 16.29
C ARG A 82 -7.48 4.14 15.49
N ASN A 83 -6.18 3.88 15.65
CA ASN A 83 -5.15 4.58 14.93
C ASN A 83 -5.19 4.18 13.45
N LYS A 84 -5.58 5.11 12.58
CA LYS A 84 -5.63 4.89 11.13
C LYS A 84 -4.25 4.57 10.56
N ALA A 85 -3.19 5.23 11.04
CA ALA A 85 -1.84 5.00 10.56
C ALA A 85 -1.39 3.54 10.78
N LEU A 86 -1.78 2.94 11.91
CA LEU A 86 -1.48 1.53 12.19
C LEU A 86 -2.26 0.57 11.28
N VAL A 87 -3.51 0.92 10.93
CA VAL A 87 -4.30 0.14 9.97
C VAL A 87 -3.68 0.22 8.58
N ASP A 88 -3.27 1.42 8.15
CA ASP A 88 -2.67 1.66 6.84
C ASP A 88 -1.31 0.93 6.73
N GLU A 89 -0.47 0.94 7.79
CA GLU A 89 0.81 0.22 7.86
C GLU A 89 0.63 -1.30 7.72
N ILE A 90 -0.29 -1.89 8.50
CA ILE A 90 -0.57 -3.33 8.41
C ILE A 90 -1.19 -3.68 7.05
N SER A 91 -2.03 -2.80 6.49
CA SER A 91 -2.61 -3.02 5.16
C SER A 91 -1.51 -3.05 4.10
N ALA A 92 -0.51 -2.17 4.16
CA ALA A 92 0.65 -2.19 3.25
C ALA A 92 1.44 -3.50 3.35
N VAL A 93 1.64 -4.02 4.56
CA VAL A 93 2.29 -5.33 4.76
C VAL A 93 1.46 -6.47 4.15
N LEU A 94 0.15 -6.48 4.36
CA LEU A 94 -0.74 -7.50 3.78
C LEU A 94 -0.73 -7.46 2.25
N ILE A 95 -0.79 -6.27 1.65
CA ILE A 95 -0.68 -6.11 0.19
C ILE A 95 0.63 -6.72 -0.32
N LEU A 96 1.75 -6.46 0.35
CA LEU A 96 3.03 -7.01 -0.05
C LEU A 96 3.08 -8.54 0.11
N GLN A 97 2.52 -9.08 1.19
CA GLN A 97 2.43 -10.52 1.41
C GLN A 97 1.60 -11.21 0.32
N ASP A 98 0.46 -10.63 -0.06
CA ASP A 98 -0.40 -11.13 -1.14
C ASP A 98 0.36 -11.15 -2.47
N TYR A 99 1.06 -10.05 -2.79
CA TYR A 99 1.83 -9.93 -4.04
C TYR A 99 2.97 -10.97 -4.12
N LEU A 100 3.66 -11.22 -3.00
CA LEU A 100 4.74 -12.22 -2.94
C LEU A 100 4.24 -13.67 -2.93
N GLY A 101 2.92 -13.90 -2.92
CA GLY A 101 2.33 -15.23 -2.89
C GLY A 101 2.51 -15.94 -1.54
N HIS A 102 2.66 -15.18 -0.45
CA HIS A 102 2.75 -15.74 0.90
C HIS A 102 1.38 -16.04 1.52
N ARG A 103 0.36 -16.24 0.69
CA ARG A 103 -1.05 -16.39 1.09
C ARG A 103 -1.77 -17.48 0.32
#